data_AF-A0A1X1XSF2-F1
#
_entry.id   AF-A0A1X1XSF2-F1
#
_cell.length_a   1.000
_cell.length_b   1.000
_cell.length_c   1.000
_cell.angle_alpha   90.00
_cell.angle_beta   90.00
_cell.angle_gamma   90.00
#
_symmetry.space_group_name_H-M   'P 1'
#
loop_
_entity.id
_entity.type
_entity.pdbx_description
1 polymer ?
#
loop_
_entity_poly.entity_id
_entity_poly.type
_entity_poly.pdbx_seq_one_letter_code
_entity_poly.pdbx_strand_id
1 'polypeptide(L)'
;MANATIVTPELLRSTQQAIESALQYATAVANDYLSGHENVINVSTWHGQAGFTSLATAGQINHDLQQTVAGGQRLAHGLGRAAVLMENHEADAAHGFTGLFGAS
;
A
#
# COMPACT_ATOMS: atom_id res chain seq x y z
N MET A 1 -15.04 23.01 17.34
CA MET A 1 -15.45 21.69 16.81
C MET A 1 -14.25 21.12 16.10
N ALA A 2 -13.80 19.91 16.47
CA ALA A 2 -12.68 19.29 15.75
C ALA A 2 -13.08 19.05 14.29
N ASN A 3 -12.24 19.46 13.35
CA ASN A 3 -12.44 19.26 11.92
C ASN A 3 -12.59 17.77 11.65
N ALA A 4 -13.82 17.30 11.41
CA ALA A 4 -14.04 15.92 10.98
C ALA A 4 -13.51 15.78 9.56
N THR A 5 -12.56 14.88 9.33
CA THR A 5 -12.15 14.50 7.98
C THR A 5 -13.37 13.89 7.29
N ILE A 6 -13.88 14.56 6.25
CA ILE A 6 -14.93 14.01 5.42
C ILE A 6 -14.29 12.90 4.57
N VAL A 7 -14.66 11.65 4.87
CA VAL A 7 -14.23 10.49 4.09
C VAL A 7 -15.18 10.37 2.90
N THR A 8 -14.69 10.59 1.69
CA THR A 8 -15.45 10.42 0.44
C THR A 8 -14.90 9.22 -0.35
N PRO A 9 -15.67 8.64 -1.29
CA PRO A 9 -15.17 7.60 -2.19
C PRO A 9 -13.89 8.01 -2.94
N GLU A 10 -13.80 9.27 -3.37
CA GLU A 10 -12.62 9.83 -4.05
C GLU A 10 -11.41 9.89 -3.12
N LEU A 11 -11.60 10.24 -1.85
CA LEU A 11 -10.52 10.23 -0.87
C LEU A 11 -10.00 8.79 -0.66
N LEU A 12 -10.88 7.81 -0.60
CA LEU A 12 -10.50 6.40 -0.48
C LEU A 12 -9.73 5.90 -1.71
N ARG A 13 -10.19 6.25 -2.93
CA ARG A 13 -9.49 5.89 -4.18
C ARG A 13 -8.14 6.57 -4.33
N SER A 14 -8.04 7.86 -4.03
CA SER A 14 -6.77 8.58 -4.09
C SER A 14 -5.77 8.02 -3.06
N THR A 15 -6.25 7.66 -1.87
CA THR A 15 -5.43 6.96 -0.86
C THR A 15 -4.99 5.58 -1.33
N GLN A 16 -5.88 4.80 -1.95
CA GLN A 16 -5.54 3.52 -2.58
C GLN A 16 -4.40 3.70 -3.60
N GLN A 17 -4.53 4.64 -4.54
CA GLN A 17 -3.52 4.91 -5.58
C GLN A 17 -2.19 5.34 -4.97
N ALA A 18 -2.21 6.18 -3.93
CA ALA A 18 -1.01 6.61 -3.23
C ALA A 18 -0.28 5.44 -2.56
N ILE A 19 -1.03 4.52 -1.94
CA ILE A 19 -0.47 3.29 -1.36
C ILE A 19 0.13 2.42 -2.46
N GLU A 20 -0.59 2.17 -3.54
CA GLU A 20 -0.10 1.35 -4.66
C GLU A 20 1.20 1.92 -5.25
N SER A 21 1.27 3.24 -5.45
CA SER A 21 2.49 3.91 -5.93
C SER A 21 3.64 3.79 -4.94
N ALA A 22 3.39 3.94 -3.63
CA ALA A 22 4.41 3.81 -2.60
C ALA A 22 4.95 2.37 -2.53
N LEU A 23 4.09 1.36 -2.70
CA LEU A 23 4.49 -0.05 -2.73
C LEU A 23 5.33 -0.40 -3.95
N GLN A 24 4.99 0.15 -5.12
CA GLN A 24 5.80 0.00 -6.33
C GLN A 24 7.21 0.59 -6.12
N TYR A 25 7.28 1.80 -5.57
CA TYR A 25 8.55 2.44 -5.23
C TYR A 25 9.37 1.62 -4.23
N ALA A 26 8.75 1.16 -3.14
CA ALA A 26 9.42 0.35 -2.12
C ALA A 26 9.98 -0.95 -2.72
N THR A 27 9.20 -1.62 -3.58
CA THR A 27 9.64 -2.84 -4.27
C THR A 27 10.85 -2.58 -5.16
N ALA A 28 10.86 -1.46 -5.89
CA ALA A 28 12.01 -1.08 -6.73
C ALA A 28 13.27 -0.83 -5.88
N VAL A 29 13.16 -0.11 -4.77
CA VAL A 29 14.28 0.13 -3.84
C VAL A 29 14.83 -1.17 -3.26
N ALA A 30 13.96 -2.11 -2.90
CA ALA A 30 14.39 -3.41 -2.38
C ALA A 30 15.16 -4.24 -3.42
N ASN A 31 14.65 -4.26 -4.65
CA ASN A 31 15.30 -4.98 -5.75
C ASN A 31 16.68 -4.36 -6.07
N ASP A 32 16.78 -3.04 -6.07
CA ASP A 32 18.06 -2.34 -6.26
C ASP A 32 19.05 -2.64 -5.13
N TYR A 33 18.59 -2.62 -3.88
CA TYR A 33 19.41 -2.95 -2.71
C TYR A 33 19.96 -4.39 -2.75
N LEU A 34 19.12 -5.37 -3.15
CA LEU A 34 19.54 -6.77 -3.32
C LEU A 34 20.57 -6.91 -4.44
N SER A 35 20.31 -6.31 -5.60
CA SER A 35 21.23 -6.35 -6.74
C SER A 35 22.59 -5.73 -6.39
N GLY A 36 22.57 -4.59 -5.69
CA GLY A 36 23.78 -3.98 -5.15
C GLY A 36 24.52 -4.88 -4.16
N HIS A 37 23.81 -5.58 -3.28
CA HIS A 37 24.40 -6.52 -2.32
C HIS A 37 25.01 -7.76 -3.00
N GLU A 38 24.34 -8.35 -3.99
CA GLU A 38 24.90 -9.47 -4.78
C GLU A 38 26.21 -9.06 -5.46
N ASN A 39 26.28 -7.84 -5.99
CA ASN A 39 27.48 -7.31 -6.61
C ASN A 39 28.62 -7.09 -5.59
N VAL A 40 28.33 -6.53 -4.42
CA VAL A 40 29.33 -6.25 -3.36
C VAL A 40 29.87 -7.53 -2.73
N ILE A 41 29.04 -8.55 -2.52
CA ILE A 41 29.46 -9.84 -1.93
C ILE A 41 30.30 -10.67 -2.92
N ASN A 42 30.04 -10.55 -4.22
CA ASN A 42 30.86 -11.19 -5.26
C ASN A 42 32.29 -10.62 -5.29
N VAL A 43 32.48 -9.36 -4.89
CA VAL A 43 33.82 -8.82 -4.66
C VAL A 43 34.34 -9.40 -3.34
N SER A 44 35.27 -10.34 -3.46
CA SER A 44 36.03 -11.05 -2.42
C SER A 44 36.79 -10.13 -1.44
N THR A 45 36.06 -9.26 -0.76
CA THR A 45 36.54 -8.24 0.17
C THR A 45 35.79 -8.27 1.50
N TRP A 46 34.56 -8.79 1.53
CA TRP A 46 33.74 -8.92 2.74
C TRP A 46 33.72 -10.38 3.24
N HIS A 47 34.85 -10.84 3.76
CA HIS A 47 34.95 -12.16 4.40
C HIS A 47 34.88 -12.03 5.94
N GLY A 48 34.28 -13.00 6.62
CA GLY A 48 34.20 -13.06 8.08
C GLY A 48 32.86 -12.62 8.66
N GLN A 49 32.78 -12.51 10.00
CA GLN A 49 31.53 -12.28 10.73
C GLN A 49 30.73 -11.07 10.25
N ALA A 50 31.41 -9.98 9.87
CA ALA A 50 30.76 -8.78 9.34
C ALA A 50 30.01 -9.02 8.02
N GLY A 51 30.58 -9.82 7.11
CA GLY A 51 29.92 -10.19 5.85
C GLY A 51 28.68 -11.05 6.10
N PHE A 52 28.76 -12.02 7.01
CA PHE A 52 27.62 -12.85 7.41
C PHE A 52 26.50 -12.03 8.07
N THR A 53 26.83 -11.12 8.98
CA THR A 53 25.84 -10.24 9.61
C THR A 53 25.16 -9.36 8.59
N SER A 54 25.91 -8.77 7.65
CA SER A 54 25.32 -7.93 6.60
C SER A 54 24.38 -8.69 5.68
N LEU A 55 24.74 -9.93 5.30
CA LEU A 55 23.87 -10.79 4.50
C LEU A 55 22.58 -11.14 5.27
N ALA A 56 22.69 -11.46 6.55
CA ALA A 56 21.53 -11.72 7.40
C ALA A 56 20.62 -10.49 7.51
N THR A 57 21.19 -9.29 7.70
CA THR A 57 20.43 -8.03 7.72
C THR A 57 19.76 -7.76 6.37
N ALA A 58 20.43 -7.99 5.25
CA ALA A 58 19.85 -7.84 3.92
C ALA A 58 18.67 -8.80 3.70
N GLY A 59 18.78 -10.05 4.16
CA GLY A 59 17.69 -11.02 4.15
C GLY A 59 16.50 -10.57 5.00
N GLN A 60 16.75 -10.01 6.19
CA GLN A 60 15.70 -9.47 7.05
C GLN A 60 14.97 -8.29 6.40
N ILE A 61 15.71 -7.34 5.83
CA ILE A 61 15.13 -6.18 5.13
C ILE A 61 14.24 -6.64 3.97
N ASN A 62 14.69 -7.63 3.20
CA ASN A 62 13.87 -8.21 2.13
C ASN A 62 12.56 -8.82 2.67
N HIS A 63 12.65 -9.60 3.74
CA HIS A 63 11.50 -10.22 4.37
C HIS A 63 10.48 -9.18 4.87
N ASP A 64 10.93 -8.17 5.61
CA ASP A 64 10.08 -7.12 6.17
C ASP A 64 9.41 -6.29 5.05
N LEU A 65 10.13 -6.07 3.95
CA LEU A 65 9.58 -5.40 2.77
C LEU A 65 8.49 -6.24 2.09
N GLN A 66 8.68 -7.55 1.93
CA GLN A 66 7.65 -8.43 1.40
C GLN A 66 6.38 -8.42 2.26
N GLN A 67 6.53 -8.43 3.59
CA GLN A 67 5.40 -8.31 4.51
C GLN A 67 4.68 -6.95 4.35
N THR A 68 5.44 -5.87 4.23
CA THR A 68 4.91 -4.52 4.01
C THR A 68 4.13 -4.41 2.71
N VAL A 69 4.67 -4.97 1.61
CA VAL A 69 4.00 -5.01 0.31
C VAL A 69 2.70 -5.81 0.40
N ALA A 70 2.73 -6.99 1.00
CA ALA A 70 1.52 -7.80 1.17
C ALA A 70 0.46 -7.09 2.02
N GLY A 71 0.86 -6.44 3.11
CA GLY A 71 -0.04 -5.66 3.97
C GLY A 71 -0.65 -4.46 3.24
N GLY A 72 0.19 -3.70 2.53
CA GLY A 72 -0.24 -2.53 1.77
C GLY A 72 -1.19 -2.88 0.62
N GLN A 73 -0.98 -4.01 -0.08
CA GLN A 73 -1.90 -4.48 -1.11
C GLN A 73 -3.28 -4.81 -0.53
N ARG A 74 -3.33 -5.46 0.65
CA ARG A 74 -4.61 -5.72 1.33
C ARG A 74 -5.31 -4.42 1.73
N LEU A 75 -4.56 -3.43 2.22
CA LEU A 75 -5.10 -2.12 2.58
C LEU A 75 -5.66 -1.39 1.35
N ALA A 76 -4.88 -1.29 0.26
CA ALA A 76 -5.29 -0.68 -1.00
C ALA A 76 -6.59 -1.32 -1.52
N HIS A 77 -6.66 -2.66 -1.51
CA HIS A 77 -7.86 -3.39 -1.92
C HIS A 77 -9.07 -3.11 -1.01
N GLY A 78 -8.84 -3.03 0.31
CA GLY A 78 -9.87 -2.68 1.28
C GLY A 78 -10.45 -1.28 1.05
N LEU A 79 -9.58 -0.30 0.77
CA LEU A 79 -9.98 1.08 0.44
C LEU A 79 -10.81 1.13 -0.84
N GLY A 80 -10.41 0.40 -1.88
CA GLY A 80 -11.18 0.31 -3.13
C GLY A 80 -12.58 -0.28 -2.91
N ARG A 81 -12.70 -1.35 -2.12
CA ARG A 81 -14.01 -1.94 -1.76
C ARG A 81 -14.87 -0.97 -0.95
N ALA A 82 -14.27 -0.28 0.01
CA ALA A 82 -14.98 0.70 0.83
C ALA A 82 -15.51 1.86 -0.03
N ALA A 83 -14.73 2.34 -1.00
CA ALA A 83 -15.16 3.38 -1.92
C ALA A 83 -16.41 2.95 -2.72
N VAL A 84 -16.39 1.75 -3.30
CA VAL A 84 -17.55 1.20 -4.03
C VAL A 84 -18.78 1.04 -3.14
N LEU A 85 -18.60 0.56 -1.90
CA LEU A 85 -19.71 0.42 -0.96
C LEU A 85 -20.36 1.77 -0.64
N MET A 86 -19.55 2.82 -0.46
CA MET A 86 -20.03 4.18 -0.19
C MET A 86 -20.79 4.76 -1.38
N GLU A 87 -20.32 4.55 -2.60
CA GLU A 87 -21.03 4.99 -3.82
C GLU A 87 -22.38 4.31 -3.96
N ASN A 88 -22.45 3.00 -3.70
CA ASN A 88 -23.72 2.27 -3.73
C ASN A 88 -24.69 2.82 -2.68
N HIS A 89 -24.22 3.10 -1.45
CA HIS A 89 -25.05 3.71 -0.42
C HIS A 89 -25.56 5.11 -0.82
N GLU A 90 -24.73 5.91 -1.50
CA GLU A 90 -25.14 7.23 -1.99
C GLU A 90 -26.20 7.12 -3.10
N ALA A 91 -26.01 6.20 -4.06
CA ALA A 91 -26.99 5.93 -5.11
C ALA A 91 -28.33 5.44 -4.53
N ASP A 92 -28.30 4.49 -3.58
CA ASP A 92 -29.49 3.97 -2.91
C ASP A 92 -30.22 5.06 -2.12
N ALA A 93 -29.49 5.93 -1.42
CA ALA A 93 -30.06 7.05 -0.70
C ALA A 93 -30.74 8.06 -1.65
N ALA A 94 -30.09 8.40 -2.78
CA ALA A 94 -30.66 9.30 -3.78
C ALA A 94 -31.95 8.74 -4.41
N HIS A 95 -31.98 7.42 -4.68
CA HIS A 95 -33.16 6.74 -5.20
C HIS A 95 -34.29 6.69 -4.17
N GLY A 96 -33.99 6.37 -2.90
CA GLY A 96 -34.97 6.39 -1.82
C GLY A 96 -35.56 7.79 -1.59
N PHE A 97 -34.73 8.84 -1.66
CA PHE A 97 -35.18 10.22 -1.54
C PHE A 97 -36.11 10.62 -2.69
N THR A 98 -35.75 10.26 -3.92
CA THR A 98 -36.57 10.51 -5.11
C THR A 98 -37.89 9.73 -5.05
N GLY A 99 -37.87 8.49 -4.55
CA GLY A 99 -39.09 7.70 -4.35
C GLY A 99 -40.03 8.25 -3.27
N LEU A 100 -39.49 8.90 -2.22
CA LEU A 100 -40.25 9.42 -1.10
C LEU A 100 -40.80 10.84 -1.34
N PHE A 101 -40.10 11.65 -2.15
CA PHE A 101 -40.44 13.07 -2.37
C PHE A 101 -40.65 13.48 -3.82
N GLY A 102 -40.32 12.62 -4.80
CA GLY A 102 -40.46 12.89 -6.23
C GLY A 102 -41.71 12.29 -6.88
N ALA A 103 -42.50 11.50 -6.14
CA ALA A 103 -43.81 11.04 -6.58
C ALA A 103 -44.89 12.06 -6.19
N SER A 104 -45.05 13.10 -7.00
CA SER A 104 -46.17 14.03 -6.97
C SER A 104 -46.65 14.33 -8.38
#